data_AF-A0A7W0WTD1-F1
#
_entry.id   AF-A0A7W0WTD1-F1
#
_cell.length_a   1.000
_cell.length_b   1.000
_cell.length_c   1.000
_cell.angle_alpha   90.00
_cell.angle_beta   90.00
_cell.angle_gamma   90.00
#
_symmetry.space_group_name_H-M   'P 1'
#
loop_
_entity.id
_entity.type
_entity.pdbx_description
1 polymer ?
#
loop_
_entity_poly.entity_id
_entity_poly.type
_entity_poly.pdbx_seq_one_letter_code
_entity_poly.pdbx_strand_id
1 'polypeptide(L)' 'ESGGSGLGLSIVRSVALAHGGTVGVSCEDGVTSFWFEIRAAR' A
#
# COMPACT_ATOMS: atom_id res chain seq x y z
N GLU A 1 2.91 13.41 2.69
CA GLU A 1 1.82 12.87 1.85
C GLU A 1 2.37 12.62 0.46
N SER A 2 2.41 11.37 -0.01
CA SER A 2 2.77 11.03 -1.40
C SER A 2 2.38 9.57 -1.65
N GLY A 3 1.56 9.32 -2.68
CA GLY A 3 1.34 7.96 -3.20
C GLY A 3 -0.04 7.37 -2.93
N GLY A 4 -1.10 8.04 -3.42
CA GLY A 4 -2.41 7.44 -3.66
C GLY A 4 -2.95 7.80 -5.04
N SER A 5 -2.10 8.17 -5.99
CA SER A 5 -2.49 8.99 -7.15
C SER A 5 -3.03 8.21 -8.36
N GLY A 6 -3.65 7.04 -8.14
CA GLY A 6 -4.36 6.28 -9.17
C GLY A 6 -5.46 5.40 -8.57
N LEU A 7 -6.53 5.14 -9.33
CA LEU A 7 -7.69 4.35 -8.88
C LEU A 7 -7.26 3.04 -8.18
N GLY A 8 -6.29 2.33 -8.75
CA GLY A 8 -5.76 1.08 -8.19
C GLY A 8 -5.17 1.24 -6.78
N LEU A 9 -4.35 2.27 -6.54
CA LEU A 9 -3.69 2.45 -5.24
C LEU A 9 -4.67 2.91 -4.15
N SER A 10 -5.71 3.68 -4.53
CA SER A 10 -6.80 4.04 -3.62
C SER A 10 -7.62 2.83 -3.18
N ILE A 11 -7.84 1.86 -4.09
CA ILE A 11 -8.52 0.59 -3.79
C ILE A 11 -7.64 -0.25 -2.86
N VAL A 12 -6.36 -0.44 -3.20
CA VAL A 12 -5.40 -1.21 -2.36
C VAL A 12 -5.33 -0.62 -0.95
N ARG A 13 -5.23 0.70 -0.81
CA ARG A 13 -5.26 1.38 0.50
C ARG A 13 -6.54 1.08 1.27
N SER A 14 -7.70 1.18 0.61
CA SER A 14 -9.00 0.93 1.26
C SER A 14 -9.11 -0.51 1.77
N VAL A 15 -8.66 -1.48 0.97
CA VAL A 15 -8.65 -2.90 1.34
C VAL A 15 -7.68 -3.16 2.49
N ALA A 16 -6.44 -2.66 2.42
CA ALA A 16 -5.44 -2.86 3.47
C ALA A 16 -5.92 -2.27 4.82
N LEU A 17 -6.46 -1.06 4.81
CA LEU A 17 -7.01 -0.41 6.01
C LEU A 17 -8.19 -1.19 6.60
N ALA A 18 -9.09 -1.74 5.76
CA ALA A 18 -10.21 -2.56 6.22
C ALA A 18 -9.74 -3.84 6.96
N HIS A 19 -8.52 -4.31 6.69
CA HIS A 19 -7.90 -5.46 7.37
C HIS A 19 -6.98 -5.05 8.53
N GLY A 20 -7.05 -3.79 8.99
CA GLY A 20 -6.18 -3.26 10.05
C GLY A 20 -4.70 -3.18 9.65
N GLY A 21 -4.46 -3.08 8.34
CA GLY A 21 -3.15 -3.04 7.71
C GLY A 21 -2.70 -1.64 7.33
N THR A 22 -1.64 -1.57 6.52
CA THR A 22 -1.07 -0.33 6.01
C THR A 22 -0.53 -0.50 4.58
N VAL A 23 -0.23 0.62 3.92
CA VAL A 23 0.33 0.67 2.56
C VAL A 23 1.46 1.67 2.50
N GLY A 24 2.43 1.44 1.63
CA GLY A 24 3.50 2.38 1.39
C GLY A 24 4.17 2.22 0.03
N VAL A 25 5.03 3.17 -0.26
CA VAL A 25 5.87 3.22 -1.45
C VAL A 25 7.26 3.69 -1.04
N SER A 26 8.28 3.03 -1.55
CA SER A 26 9.66 3.51 -1.50
C SER A 26 10.22 3.63 -2.91
N CYS A 27 11.11 4.60 -3.10
CA CYS A 27 11.83 4.80 -4.35
C CYS A 27 13.30 4.99 -3.99
N GLU A 28 14.07 3.92 -4.16
CA GLU A 28 15.48 3.84 -3.78
C GLU A 28 16.22 3.12 -4.91
N ASP A 29 17.45 3.54 -5.21
CA ASP A 29 18.31 2.96 -6.25
C ASP A 29 17.64 2.80 -7.63
N GLY A 30 16.76 3.75 -7.99
CA GLY A 30 16.03 3.72 -9.26
C GLY A 30 14.91 2.68 -9.33
N VAL A 31 14.57 2.04 -8.21
CA VAL A 31 13.49 1.06 -8.09
C VAL A 31 12.35 1.64 -7.27
N THR A 32 11.15 1.68 -7.85
CA THR A 32 9.93 2.01 -7.14
C THR A 32 9.27 0.73 -6.62
N SER A 33 9.24 0.56 -5.31
CA SER A 33 8.61 -0.57 -4.64
C SER A 33 7.31 -0.14 -3.98
N PHE A 34 6.22 -0.84 -4.29
CA PHE A 34 4.93 -0.69 -3.63
C PHE A 34 4.68 -1.88 -2.71
N TRP A 35 4.21 -1.61 -1.49
CA TRP A 35 3.98 -2.66 -0.50
C TRP A 35 2.72 -2.38 0.31
N PHE A 36 2.17 -3.45 0.88
CA PHE A 36 1.08 -3.39 1.85
C PHE A 36 1.25 -4.52 2.86
N GLU A 37 0.74 -4.29 4.06
CA GLU A 37 0.74 -5.25 5.15
C GLU A 37 -0.69 -5.45 5.62
N ILE A 38 -1.07 -6.69 5.88
CA ILE A 38 -2.34 -7.07 6.52
C ILE A 38 -2.08 -8.17 7.53
N ARG A 39 -2.98 -8.37 8.49
CA ARG A 39 -2.86 -9.52 9.40
C ARG A 39 -3.13 -10.81 8.63
N ALA A 40 -2.26 -11.80 8.83
CA ALA A 40 -2.52 -13.15 8.34
C ALA A 40 -3.77 -13.72 9.04
N ALA A 41 -4.64 -14.38 8.28
CA ALA A 41 -5.70 -15.20 8.85
C ALA A 41 -5.06 -16.41 9.56
N ARG A 42 -5.62 -16.78 10.71
CA ARG A 42 -5.27 -18.03 11.40
C ARG A 42 -5.94 -19.23 10.73
#